data_AF-H8FS62-F1
#
_entry.id   AF-H8FS62-F1
#
_cell.length_a   1.000
_cell.length_b   1.000
_cell.length_c   1.000
_cell.angle_alpha   90.00
_cell.angle_beta   90.00
_cell.angle_gamma   90.00
#
_symmetry.space_group_name_H-M   'P 1'
#
loop_
_entity.id
_entity.type
_entity.pdbx_description
1 polymer ?
#
loop_
_entity_poly.entity_id
_entity_poly.type
_entity_poly.pdbx_seq_one_letter_code
_entity_poly.pdbx_strand_id
1 'polypeptide(L)'
;MSPPRPEFPMTSLPLSLPDQILTALRQMGSRPALSSGERNWSGADLAALCDSATARLDSHPGDSLPWPPPAADDPTLLPTRLAALRLGLTPDEISSVTNEGGRRSVCSLDGSGRQQNDEATAIRYLSDHFPPGSRLTVLAPLGGLGSDAALACWRSGGHVLHQPGADSSPGRALRQLEQNPTEVAALSAPLLRALSHHPALALADFGPLRHILHDAGTLSATETAPWRNRDITLIGPPLATSTTDWLAEAEAAVETDMAEFDFAAAVTTVERLGYTALLSMLNALQRRGLFTQPEARHDTAEILLRAEVAEEHQPLIRRWLRVLEEHGLLHRNGARWRAVPAVADYTDDALARAWDGLERDWRIDTGGSGTIAYARSNTECLPDLMAGQVRAVHLLFPEGRTDLACALYREPVAARYQHRTVAAVVSRIAADWSGPGPLRLLEVGAGTGATSETLLPALAATGSALEYWFTDVSRYFLDQAAGWLAAYPFVRRCRYDIDLPPITQGQAAGSFDVVIAGGALNAARDTDASVGWLRELLRPDGWLVLTEPTIEEVWVMASQAFMLAEAHDGRRHTDATFLSLPQWHAVLDRAGLRRVATLPRPDHPLARLGHLVFLAQAGQEEPT
;
A
#
# COMPACT_ATOMS: atom_id res chain seq x y z
N MET A 1 66.48 -8.60 -36.60
CA MET A 1 66.08 -7.49 -37.50
C MET A 1 64.67 -7.75 -37.98
N SER A 2 63.85 -6.71 -38.08
CA SER A 2 62.48 -6.72 -38.64
C SER A 2 62.53 -6.53 -40.18
N PRO A 3 61.39 -6.40 -40.91
CA PRO A 3 60.05 -7.01 -40.83
C PRO A 3 59.75 -7.65 -42.24
N PRO A 4 58.63 -7.49 -43.01
CA PRO A 4 57.22 -7.11 -42.72
C PRO A 4 56.09 -7.97 -43.37
N ARG A 5 54.85 -7.60 -42.97
CA ARG A 5 53.48 -7.62 -43.59
C ARG A 5 53.36 -7.69 -45.14
N PRO A 6 52.13 -7.73 -45.77
CA PRO A 6 50.73 -7.75 -45.26
C PRO A 6 49.86 -8.95 -45.75
N GLU A 7 48.75 -9.36 -45.10
CA GLU A 7 47.33 -8.87 -45.09
C GLU A 7 46.38 -9.35 -46.23
N PHE A 8 45.16 -9.71 -45.81
CA PHE A 8 43.86 -9.89 -46.49
C PHE A 8 43.72 -10.22 -48.00
N PRO A 9 42.89 -11.25 -48.26
CA PRO A 9 41.73 -11.15 -49.14
C PRO A 9 40.41 -11.35 -48.38
N MET A 10 39.33 -10.70 -48.84
CA MET A 10 38.03 -11.34 -49.11
C MET A 10 37.09 -10.34 -49.81
N THR A 11 36.25 -10.87 -50.69
CA THR A 11 35.23 -10.13 -51.46
C THR A 11 34.18 -9.50 -50.56
N SER A 12 33.79 -8.26 -50.86
CA SER A 12 32.72 -7.55 -50.16
C SER A 12 31.37 -8.25 -50.30
N LEU A 13 30.85 -8.76 -49.19
CA LEU A 13 29.44 -9.12 -49.03
C LEU A 13 28.55 -7.86 -49.16
N PRO A 14 27.27 -7.99 -49.51
CA PRO A 14 26.35 -6.85 -49.52
C PRO A 14 26.25 -6.25 -48.11
N LEU A 15 26.32 -4.92 -48.03
CA LEU A 15 26.22 -4.17 -46.77
C LEU A 15 24.86 -4.39 -46.12
N SER A 16 24.84 -4.53 -44.79
CA SER A 16 23.61 -4.74 -44.04
C SER A 16 22.71 -3.50 -44.13
N LEU A 17 21.39 -3.67 -43.95
CA LEU A 17 20.47 -2.53 -43.97
C LEU A 17 20.87 -1.40 -42.98
N PRO A 18 21.32 -1.69 -41.74
CA PRO A 18 21.92 -0.69 -40.86
C PRO A 18 23.11 0.08 -41.47
N ASP A 19 24.02 -0.58 -42.21
CA ASP A 19 25.16 0.09 -42.85
C ASP A 19 24.72 1.05 -43.97
N GLN A 20 23.66 0.68 -44.70
CA GLN A 20 23.09 1.50 -45.77
C GLN A 20 22.39 2.74 -45.20
N ILE A 21 21.63 2.59 -44.11
CA ILE A 21 21.00 3.67 -43.36
C ILE A 21 22.07 4.60 -42.75
N LEU A 22 23.11 4.06 -42.11
CA LEU A 22 24.26 4.83 -41.61
C LEU A 22 25.00 5.58 -42.72
N THR A 23 25.05 5.03 -43.93
CA THR A 23 25.65 5.69 -45.09
C THR A 23 24.79 6.86 -45.58
N ALA A 24 23.46 6.69 -45.66
CA ALA A 24 22.54 7.77 -46.01
C ALA A 24 22.58 8.93 -44.99
N LEU A 25 22.55 8.61 -43.69
CA LEU A 25 22.63 9.61 -42.61
C LEU A 25 23.96 10.38 -42.61
N ARG A 26 25.08 9.73 -42.97
CA ARG A 26 26.38 10.40 -43.16
C ARG A 26 26.41 11.32 -44.38
N GLN A 27 25.63 11.04 -45.43
CA GLN A 27 25.53 11.91 -46.61
C GLN A 27 24.73 13.19 -46.35
N MET A 28 23.87 13.23 -45.32
CA MET A 28 23.15 14.43 -44.88
C MET A 28 24.01 15.45 -44.10
N GLY A 29 25.32 15.20 -43.96
CA GLY A 29 26.26 15.96 -43.10
C GLY A 29 26.64 17.38 -43.55
N SER A 30 25.73 18.19 -44.10
CA SER A 30 26.05 19.47 -44.77
C SER A 30 25.40 20.75 -44.20
N ARG A 31 24.94 20.74 -42.93
CA ARG A 31 24.61 21.91 -42.07
C ARG A 31 23.40 22.79 -42.47
N PRO A 32 22.91 23.72 -41.60
CA PRO A 32 23.15 23.89 -40.15
C PRO A 32 21.87 23.90 -39.26
N ALA A 33 22.08 23.64 -37.97
CA ALA A 33 21.36 24.14 -36.78
C ALA A 33 19.86 24.54 -36.89
N LEU A 34 19.00 23.77 -36.20
CA LEU A 34 17.72 24.25 -35.66
C LEU A 34 17.94 24.84 -34.27
N SER A 35 17.41 26.03 -34.03
CA SER A 35 17.41 26.69 -32.71
C SER A 35 15.97 27.01 -32.29
N SER A 36 15.53 26.53 -31.12
CA SER A 36 14.29 26.97 -30.49
C SER A 36 14.37 26.84 -28.98
N GLY A 37 13.82 27.80 -28.25
CA GLY A 37 13.72 27.75 -26.78
C GLY A 37 15.06 27.79 -26.06
N GLU A 38 15.41 26.68 -25.39
CA GLU A 38 16.30 26.69 -24.22
C GLU A 38 17.38 25.59 -24.17
N ARG A 39 17.48 24.68 -25.15
CA ARG A 39 18.60 23.71 -25.23
C ARG A 39 19.10 23.49 -26.66
N ASN A 40 20.40 23.70 -26.85
CA ASN A 40 21.12 23.24 -28.04
C ASN A 40 21.45 21.75 -27.87
N TRP A 41 20.83 20.90 -28.68
CA TRP A 41 21.23 19.50 -28.81
C TRP A 41 22.42 19.42 -29.77
N SER A 42 23.53 18.82 -29.34
CA SER A 42 24.67 18.56 -30.22
C SER A 42 24.44 17.30 -31.05
N GLY A 43 25.22 17.14 -32.12
CA GLY A 43 25.22 15.89 -32.90
C GLY A 43 25.69 14.66 -32.11
N ALA A 44 26.34 14.85 -30.96
CA ALA A 44 26.74 13.76 -30.07
C ALA A 44 25.59 13.29 -29.16
N ASP A 45 24.74 14.20 -28.69
CA ASP A 45 23.59 13.87 -27.84
C ASP A 45 22.56 13.01 -28.59
N LEU A 46 22.35 13.32 -29.88
CA LEU A 46 21.49 12.54 -30.77
C LEU A 46 22.10 11.19 -31.15
N ALA A 47 23.43 11.09 -31.27
CA ALA A 47 24.11 9.83 -31.55
C ALA A 47 23.97 8.83 -30.39
N ALA A 48 24.23 9.28 -29.15
CA ALA A 48 24.11 8.44 -27.96
C ALA A 48 22.68 7.88 -27.74
N LEU A 49 21.65 8.61 -28.20
CA LEU A 49 20.26 8.14 -28.16
C LEU A 49 20.03 6.98 -29.13
N CYS A 50 20.60 7.05 -30.34
CA CYS A 50 20.54 6.00 -31.36
C CYS A 50 21.36 4.75 -30.98
N ASP A 51 22.54 4.93 -30.38
CA ASP A 51 23.37 3.82 -29.91
C ASP A 51 22.62 2.97 -28.86
N SER A 52 21.92 3.64 -27.93
CA SER A 52 21.09 2.99 -26.90
C SER A 52 19.89 2.21 -27.46
N ALA A 53 19.26 2.74 -28.52
CA ALA A 53 18.18 2.04 -29.22
C ALA A 53 18.70 0.81 -30.01
N THR A 54 19.85 0.94 -30.65
CA THR A 54 20.49 -0.11 -31.46
C THR A 54 20.83 -1.33 -30.60
N ALA A 55 21.44 -1.11 -29.43
CA ALA A 55 21.85 -2.17 -28.50
C ALA A 55 20.68 -3.02 -27.93
N ARG A 56 19.42 -2.63 -28.12
CA ARG A 56 18.24 -3.45 -27.79
C ARG A 56 17.78 -4.34 -28.96
N LEU A 57 17.99 -3.89 -30.19
CA LEU A 57 17.52 -4.56 -31.41
C LEU A 57 18.38 -5.75 -31.82
N ASP A 58 19.66 -5.78 -31.45
CA ASP A 58 20.60 -6.89 -31.72
C ASP A 58 20.20 -8.25 -31.11
N SER A 59 19.14 -8.30 -30.29
CA SER A 59 18.79 -9.47 -29.47
C SER A 59 17.97 -10.56 -30.16
N HIS A 60 17.14 -10.24 -31.17
CA HIS A 60 16.15 -11.17 -31.73
C HIS A 60 15.92 -11.00 -33.25
N PRO A 61 16.70 -11.69 -34.11
CA PRO A 61 16.60 -11.54 -35.56
C PRO A 61 15.63 -12.54 -36.22
N GLY A 62 14.48 -12.05 -36.71
CA GLY A 62 13.71 -12.74 -37.76
C GLY A 62 12.18 -12.73 -37.65
N ASP A 63 11.53 -11.76 -38.29
CA ASP A 63 10.29 -11.95 -39.08
C ASP A 63 10.00 -10.68 -39.93
N SER A 64 9.19 -10.78 -40.98
CA SER A 64 9.04 -9.72 -42.01
C SER A 64 7.63 -9.08 -42.09
N LEU A 65 7.57 -7.79 -42.46
CA LEU A 65 6.34 -6.97 -42.44
C LEU A 65 5.71 -6.72 -43.83
N PRO A 66 4.37 -6.57 -43.92
CA PRO A 66 3.62 -6.45 -45.17
C PRO A 66 3.28 -5.00 -45.56
N TRP A 67 4.28 -4.17 -45.79
CA TRP A 67 4.19 -3.23 -46.93
C TRP A 67 4.72 -3.99 -48.16
N PRO A 68 4.54 -3.54 -49.41
CA PRO A 68 5.53 -3.87 -50.42
C PRO A 68 6.86 -3.32 -49.91
N PRO A 69 7.84 -4.15 -49.51
CA PRO A 69 9.10 -3.62 -49.01
C PRO A 69 9.73 -2.85 -50.19
N PRO A 70 10.21 -1.60 -50.01
CA PRO A 70 10.38 -0.61 -51.09
C PRO A 70 11.60 -0.90 -51.99
N ALA A 71 11.59 -2.08 -52.61
CA ALA A 71 12.71 -3.02 -52.61
C ALA A 71 13.25 -3.29 -51.18
N ALA A 72 12.93 -4.46 -50.62
CA ALA A 72 13.50 -5.07 -49.40
C ALA A 72 13.40 -4.33 -48.04
N ASP A 73 13.42 -3.00 -48.00
CA ASP A 73 14.02 -2.28 -46.86
C ASP A 73 13.04 -1.42 -46.04
N ASP A 74 12.68 -1.95 -44.86
CA ASP A 74 12.54 -1.27 -43.54
C ASP A 74 11.28 -1.68 -42.73
N PRO A 75 11.40 -2.68 -41.83
CA PRO A 75 10.35 -3.06 -40.88
C PRO A 75 10.02 -2.00 -39.81
N THR A 76 10.87 -0.99 -39.59
CA THR A 76 10.69 -0.02 -38.48
C THR A 76 9.65 1.06 -38.78
N LEU A 77 9.18 1.18 -40.03
CA LEU A 77 8.23 2.21 -40.45
C LEU A 77 6.79 2.00 -39.93
N LEU A 78 6.40 0.78 -39.54
CA LEU A 78 5.15 0.56 -38.80
C LEU A 78 5.29 1.10 -37.35
N PRO A 79 6.36 0.75 -36.61
CA PRO A 79 6.84 1.51 -35.45
C PRO A 79 7.28 2.97 -35.70
N THR A 80 6.96 3.59 -36.84
CA THR A 80 7.20 5.03 -37.09
C THR A 80 5.93 5.84 -37.45
N ARG A 81 4.70 5.31 -37.23
CA ARG A 81 3.41 6.05 -37.35
C ARG A 81 2.67 6.53 -36.04
N LEU A 82 3.16 6.36 -34.76
CA LEU A 82 2.57 6.77 -33.42
C LEU A 82 3.28 7.09 -31.95
N ALA A 83 4.41 7.61 -31.31
CA ALA A 83 5.84 8.16 -31.14
C ALA A 83 6.60 9.31 -31.88
N ALA A 84 7.65 9.01 -32.67
CA ALA A 84 8.13 9.81 -33.79
C ALA A 84 7.69 9.28 -35.19
N LEU A 85 6.60 8.53 -35.41
CA LEU A 85 5.44 8.14 -34.56
C LEU A 85 4.81 9.53 -34.00
N ARG A 86 3.78 9.67 -33.13
CA ARG A 86 3.20 10.87 -32.35
C ARG A 86 3.56 12.34 -32.72
N LEU A 87 4.83 12.78 -32.73
CA LEU A 87 5.40 14.15 -32.48
C LEU A 87 4.78 15.43 -33.13
N GLY A 88 3.63 15.38 -33.79
CA GLY A 88 2.70 16.52 -33.87
C GLY A 88 2.59 17.27 -35.20
N LEU A 89 3.02 16.69 -36.33
CA LEU A 89 2.84 17.30 -37.67
C LEU A 89 2.33 16.33 -38.74
N THR A 90 1.84 16.92 -39.83
CA THR A 90 0.98 16.34 -40.87
C THR A 90 1.69 16.21 -42.23
N PRO A 91 1.04 15.58 -43.22
CA PRO A 91 1.30 15.81 -44.65
C PRO A 91 0.21 16.65 -45.35
N ASP A 92 -0.80 17.13 -44.61
CA ASP A 92 -2.08 17.71 -45.09
C ASP A 92 -2.95 16.76 -45.94
N GLU A 93 -2.58 15.48 -45.96
CA GLU A 93 -3.14 14.38 -46.74
C GLU A 93 -3.69 13.30 -45.77
N ILE A 94 -5.00 13.00 -45.77
CA ILE A 94 -5.72 12.08 -46.70
C ILE A 94 -5.63 10.60 -46.29
N SER A 95 -6.64 9.74 -46.45
CA SER A 95 -8.07 9.89 -46.11
C SER A 95 -8.70 8.48 -46.09
N SER A 96 -8.97 7.93 -44.89
CA SER A 96 -9.53 6.59 -44.64
C SER A 96 -8.67 5.37 -45.07
N VAL A 97 -8.66 4.33 -44.23
CA VAL A 97 -8.79 2.92 -44.65
C VAL A 97 -9.56 2.16 -43.55
N THR A 98 -10.72 1.62 -43.90
CA THR A 98 -11.36 0.45 -43.25
C THR A 98 -11.46 -0.66 -44.33
N ASN A 99 -11.87 -1.91 -44.12
CA ASN A 99 -12.48 -2.64 -42.99
C ASN A 99 -12.05 -4.16 -43.15
N GLU A 100 -12.44 -5.21 -42.41
CA GLU A 100 -13.46 -5.47 -41.37
C GLU A 100 -12.84 -6.32 -40.21
N GLY A 101 -13.32 -7.55 -40.00
CA GLY A 101 -12.65 -8.65 -39.29
C GLY A 101 -12.88 -8.71 -37.78
N GLY A 102 -12.67 -7.59 -37.09
CA GLY A 102 -12.86 -7.47 -35.63
C GLY A 102 -11.70 -8.02 -34.77
N ARG A 103 -11.43 -7.32 -33.66
CA ARG A 103 -10.43 -7.65 -32.61
C ARG A 103 -8.98 -7.89 -33.07
N ARG A 104 -8.10 -6.91 -32.84
CA ARG A 104 -6.71 -7.16 -32.35
C ARG A 104 -6.32 -6.15 -31.28
N SER A 105 -5.62 -6.62 -30.26
CA SER A 105 -5.09 -5.85 -29.13
C SER A 105 -3.63 -5.45 -29.38
N VAL A 106 -3.10 -4.54 -28.55
CA VAL A 106 -1.67 -4.24 -28.46
C VAL A 106 -1.29 -4.20 -26.97
N CYS A 107 -0.15 -4.79 -26.62
CA CYS A 107 0.49 -4.68 -25.32
C CYS A 107 1.91 -4.15 -25.50
N SER A 108 2.40 -3.36 -24.56
CA SER A 108 3.79 -2.85 -24.54
C SER A 108 4.58 -3.61 -23.47
N LEU A 109 5.77 -4.14 -23.80
CA LEU A 109 6.71 -4.67 -22.80
C LEU A 109 7.91 -3.72 -22.70
N ASP A 110 8.14 -3.16 -21.52
CA ASP A 110 9.43 -2.60 -21.15
C ASP A 110 9.99 -3.27 -19.87
N GLY A 111 11.30 -3.10 -19.69
CA GLY A 111 12.15 -3.94 -18.84
C GLY A 111 12.14 -3.59 -17.35
N SER A 112 10.97 -3.27 -16.77
CA SER A 112 10.80 -3.06 -15.32
C SER A 112 9.39 -3.48 -14.92
N GLY A 113 9.23 -4.56 -14.15
CA GLY A 113 7.97 -5.27 -13.99
C GLY A 113 6.89 -4.58 -13.15
N ARG A 114 6.25 -3.54 -13.69
CA ARG A 114 4.94 -2.94 -13.30
C ARG A 114 4.38 -2.15 -14.50
N GLN A 115 3.09 -1.77 -14.45
CA GLN A 115 2.35 -1.02 -15.49
C GLN A 115 2.28 -1.65 -16.89
N GLN A 116 1.39 -2.65 -17.08
CA GLN A 116 1.03 -3.17 -18.41
C GLN A 116 -0.48 -3.11 -18.74
N ASN A 117 -1.33 -2.59 -17.83
CA ASN A 117 -2.79 -2.66 -17.95
C ASN A 117 -3.47 -1.31 -18.21
N ASP A 118 -2.82 -0.18 -17.90
CA ASP A 118 -3.53 1.06 -17.58
C ASP A 118 -3.80 1.92 -18.83
N GLU A 119 -2.81 2.15 -19.70
CA GLU A 119 -3.01 2.86 -20.99
C GLU A 119 -4.08 2.17 -21.86
N ALA A 120 -4.05 0.83 -21.91
CA ALA A 120 -5.03 0.03 -22.66
C ALA A 120 -6.44 0.13 -22.07
N THR A 121 -6.55 0.33 -20.75
CA THR A 121 -7.82 0.52 -20.03
C THR A 121 -8.37 1.93 -20.24
N ALA A 122 -7.52 2.95 -20.20
CA ALA A 122 -7.89 4.35 -20.44
C ALA A 122 -8.51 4.55 -21.84
N ILE A 123 -7.83 4.08 -22.90
CA ILE A 123 -8.34 4.22 -24.27
C ILE A 123 -9.65 3.45 -24.46
N ARG A 124 -9.82 2.29 -23.81
CA ARG A 124 -11.08 1.52 -23.85
C ARG A 124 -12.22 2.27 -23.18
N TYR A 125 -12.01 2.74 -21.95
CA TYR A 125 -12.98 3.54 -21.19
C TYR A 125 -13.40 4.79 -21.97
N LEU A 126 -12.45 5.50 -22.60
CA LEU A 126 -12.76 6.67 -23.43
C LEU A 126 -13.60 6.28 -24.66
N SER A 127 -13.33 5.13 -25.31
CA SER A 127 -14.14 4.65 -26.45
C SER A 127 -15.62 4.42 -26.09
N ASP A 128 -15.93 3.99 -24.87
CA ASP A 128 -17.32 3.80 -24.41
C ASP A 128 -18.13 5.13 -24.37
N HIS A 129 -17.45 6.27 -24.39
CA HIS A 129 -18.04 7.62 -24.38
C HIS A 129 -18.13 8.28 -25.77
N PHE A 130 -17.78 7.57 -26.85
CA PHE A 130 -17.92 8.04 -28.23
C PHE A 130 -19.03 7.28 -28.98
N PRO A 131 -20.17 7.93 -29.27
CA PRO A 131 -21.11 7.45 -30.28
C PRO A 131 -20.40 7.15 -31.62
N PRO A 132 -20.80 6.10 -32.37
CA PRO A 132 -20.16 5.77 -33.64
C PRO A 132 -20.22 6.94 -34.64
N GLY A 133 -19.05 7.36 -35.14
CA GLY A 133 -18.94 8.51 -36.06
C GLY A 133 -18.91 9.89 -35.40
N SER A 134 -18.81 9.99 -34.07
CA SER A 134 -18.76 11.26 -33.34
C SER A 134 -17.62 12.19 -33.77
N ARG A 135 -17.80 13.48 -33.51
CA ARG A 135 -16.81 14.54 -33.74
C ARG A 135 -16.22 14.99 -32.41
N LEU A 136 -14.90 14.93 -32.32
CA LEU A 136 -14.09 15.36 -31.17
C LEU A 136 -13.32 16.64 -31.50
N THR A 137 -13.47 17.69 -30.68
CA THR A 137 -12.52 18.82 -30.66
C THR A 137 -11.49 18.62 -29.54
N VAL A 138 -10.20 18.52 -29.88
CA VAL A 138 -9.11 18.47 -28.90
C VAL A 138 -8.49 19.86 -28.76
N LEU A 139 -8.66 20.48 -27.58
CA LEU A 139 -7.97 21.71 -27.18
C LEU A 139 -6.80 21.45 -26.22
N ALA A 140 -6.73 20.23 -25.65
CA ALA A 140 -5.61 19.76 -24.85
C ALA A 140 -4.31 19.55 -25.68
N PRO A 141 -3.12 19.52 -25.04
CA PRO A 141 -1.89 19.06 -25.68
C PRO A 141 -1.98 17.60 -26.16
N LEU A 142 -1.26 17.25 -27.22
CA LEU A 142 -1.19 15.88 -27.76
C LEU A 142 -0.21 14.96 -27.02
N GLY A 143 0.08 15.26 -25.75
CA GLY A 143 0.73 14.36 -24.80
C GLY A 143 -0.23 14.07 -23.65
N GLY A 144 -0.59 12.79 -23.45
CA GLY A 144 -1.62 12.38 -22.51
C GLY A 144 -3.03 12.50 -23.10
N LEU A 145 -3.97 13.08 -22.35
CA LEU A 145 -5.41 13.12 -22.69
C LEU A 145 -5.71 13.45 -24.16
N GLY A 146 -5.02 14.41 -24.76
CA GLY A 146 -5.25 14.80 -26.16
C GLY A 146 -4.92 13.72 -27.18
N SER A 147 -3.89 12.89 -26.95
CA SER A 147 -3.63 11.72 -27.80
C SER A 147 -4.63 10.59 -27.56
N ASP A 148 -5.03 10.39 -26.31
CA ASP A 148 -5.81 9.22 -25.91
C ASP A 148 -7.28 9.39 -26.32
N ALA A 149 -7.83 10.59 -26.15
CA ALA A 149 -9.13 10.99 -26.67
C ALA A 149 -9.19 10.90 -28.21
N ALA A 150 -8.15 11.38 -28.90
CA ALA A 150 -8.06 11.28 -30.36
C ALA A 150 -8.08 9.82 -30.84
N LEU A 151 -7.30 8.96 -30.19
CA LEU A 151 -7.21 7.54 -30.51
C LEU A 151 -8.52 6.77 -30.19
N ALA A 152 -9.19 7.12 -29.09
CA ALA A 152 -10.48 6.54 -28.70
C ALA A 152 -11.64 6.96 -29.63
N CYS A 153 -11.67 8.23 -30.05
CA CYS A 153 -12.61 8.74 -31.06
C CYS A 153 -12.41 8.04 -32.40
N TRP A 154 -11.16 7.97 -32.88
CA TRP A 154 -10.82 7.30 -34.14
C TRP A 154 -11.15 5.81 -34.13
N ARG A 155 -10.91 5.10 -33.02
CA ARG A 155 -11.35 3.70 -32.81
C ARG A 155 -12.88 3.52 -32.91
N SER A 156 -13.64 4.54 -32.55
CA SER A 156 -15.11 4.56 -32.62
C SER A 156 -15.61 5.06 -34.00
N GLY A 157 -14.73 5.14 -35.00
CA GLY A 157 -15.03 5.61 -36.35
C GLY A 157 -15.28 7.13 -36.45
N GLY A 158 -14.93 7.89 -35.41
CA GLY A 158 -15.17 9.32 -35.31
C GLY A 158 -14.11 10.19 -35.99
N HIS A 159 -14.42 11.49 -36.06
CA HIS A 159 -13.55 12.54 -36.60
C HIS A 159 -12.89 13.34 -35.48
N VAL A 160 -11.61 13.67 -35.64
CA VAL A 160 -10.84 14.45 -34.65
C VAL A 160 -10.39 15.77 -35.26
N LEU A 161 -10.63 16.87 -34.54
CA LEU A 161 -10.15 18.22 -34.85
C LEU A 161 -9.25 18.71 -33.71
N HIS A 162 -7.94 18.83 -33.95
CA HIS A 162 -7.03 19.46 -32.99
C HIS A 162 -6.91 20.97 -33.26
N GLN A 163 -6.95 21.78 -32.21
CA GLN A 163 -6.81 23.24 -32.29
C GLN A 163 -5.68 23.72 -31.34
N PRO A 164 -4.40 23.62 -31.76
CA PRO A 164 -3.26 23.95 -30.90
C PRO A 164 -3.25 25.42 -30.47
N GLY A 165 -2.86 25.67 -29.22
CA GLY A 165 -2.78 27.02 -28.65
C GLY A 165 -4.13 27.62 -28.19
N ALA A 166 -5.21 26.83 -28.13
CA ALA A 166 -6.49 27.26 -27.54
C ALA A 166 -6.48 27.25 -26.00
N ASP A 167 -5.70 26.34 -25.42
CA ASP A 167 -5.29 26.27 -24.00
C ASP A 167 -4.75 27.60 -23.45
N SER A 168 -4.03 28.37 -24.26
CA SER A 168 -3.47 29.68 -23.88
C SER A 168 -4.50 30.78 -23.57
N SER A 169 -5.79 30.59 -23.88
CA SER A 169 -6.82 31.62 -23.63
C SER A 169 -8.24 31.05 -23.55
N PRO A 170 -8.92 31.12 -22.38
CA PRO A 170 -10.32 30.65 -22.24
C PRO A 170 -11.30 31.28 -23.24
N GLY A 171 -11.15 32.57 -23.56
CA GLY A 171 -11.98 33.24 -24.57
C GLY A 171 -11.75 32.74 -26.00
N ARG A 172 -10.56 32.20 -26.30
CA ARG A 172 -10.26 31.53 -27.59
C ARG A 172 -10.85 30.12 -27.60
N ALA A 173 -10.75 29.39 -26.50
CA ALA A 173 -11.33 28.06 -26.35
C ALA A 173 -12.86 28.06 -26.47
N LEU A 174 -13.57 28.99 -25.80
CA LEU A 174 -15.02 29.15 -25.96
C LEU A 174 -15.41 29.31 -27.43
N ARG A 175 -14.79 30.27 -28.12
CA ARG A 175 -15.05 30.51 -29.56
C ARG A 175 -14.81 29.26 -30.41
N GLN A 176 -13.78 28.47 -30.11
CA GLN A 176 -13.51 27.23 -30.85
C GLN A 176 -14.57 26.15 -30.61
N LEU A 177 -15.15 26.06 -29.40
CA LEU A 177 -16.25 25.14 -29.11
C LEU A 177 -17.57 25.60 -29.75
N GLU A 178 -17.83 26.92 -29.81
CA GLU A 178 -18.98 27.50 -30.52
C GLU A 178 -18.89 27.34 -32.05
N GLN A 179 -17.68 27.50 -32.62
CA GLN A 179 -17.48 27.48 -34.07
C GLN A 179 -17.37 26.07 -34.68
N ASN A 180 -17.05 25.05 -33.89
CA ASN A 180 -16.85 23.68 -34.36
C ASN A 180 -17.90 22.72 -33.76
N PRO A 181 -19.00 22.42 -34.47
CA PRO A 181 -20.08 21.56 -33.96
C PRO A 181 -19.58 20.13 -33.75
N THR A 182 -19.40 19.78 -32.47
CA THR A 182 -18.81 18.53 -31.98
C THR A 182 -19.62 17.98 -30.80
N GLU A 183 -19.79 16.66 -30.69
CA GLU A 183 -20.49 16.06 -29.54
C GLU A 183 -19.57 15.92 -28.31
N VAL A 184 -18.25 15.83 -28.56
CA VAL A 184 -17.22 15.63 -27.54
C VAL A 184 -16.12 16.67 -27.66
N ALA A 185 -15.60 17.16 -26.54
CA ALA A 185 -14.37 17.96 -26.49
C ALA A 185 -13.36 17.39 -25.48
N ALA A 186 -12.05 17.55 -25.74
CA ALA A 186 -10.98 17.19 -24.80
C ALA A 186 -10.22 18.45 -24.36
N LEU A 187 -10.29 18.77 -23.06
CA LEU A 187 -9.77 20.00 -22.45
C LEU A 187 -8.76 19.64 -21.34
N SER A 188 -7.66 20.39 -21.27
CA SER A 188 -6.71 20.24 -20.16
C SER A 188 -7.25 20.88 -18.87
N ALA A 189 -6.76 20.42 -17.71
CA ALA A 189 -7.19 20.85 -16.40
C ALA A 189 -7.12 22.37 -16.18
N PRO A 190 -6.02 23.08 -16.54
CA PRO A 190 -5.96 24.52 -16.39
C PRO A 190 -7.01 25.22 -17.24
N LEU A 191 -7.27 24.71 -18.45
CA LEU A 191 -8.25 25.28 -19.37
C LEU A 191 -9.69 25.06 -18.85
N LEU A 192 -10.04 23.84 -18.42
CA LEU A 192 -11.37 23.55 -17.89
C LEU A 192 -11.67 24.38 -16.63
N ARG A 193 -10.74 24.43 -15.67
CA ARG A 193 -10.91 25.22 -14.43
C ARG A 193 -11.02 26.72 -14.73
N ALA A 194 -10.21 27.25 -15.66
CA ALA A 194 -10.31 28.65 -16.08
C ALA A 194 -11.61 28.97 -16.83
N LEU A 195 -12.11 28.06 -17.68
CA LEU A 195 -13.39 28.19 -18.37
C LEU A 195 -14.56 28.19 -17.38
N SER A 196 -14.56 27.32 -16.37
CA SER A 196 -15.60 27.24 -15.32
C SER A 196 -15.76 28.52 -14.49
N HIS A 197 -14.83 29.47 -14.59
CA HIS A 197 -14.92 30.79 -13.93
C HIS A 197 -14.94 31.96 -14.93
N HIS A 198 -14.97 31.68 -16.24
CA HIS A 198 -14.94 32.72 -17.28
C HIS A 198 -16.36 33.26 -17.56
N PRO A 199 -16.61 34.59 -17.48
CA PRO A 199 -17.97 35.14 -17.53
C PRO A 199 -18.69 34.88 -18.86
N ALA A 200 -17.96 34.75 -19.98
CA ALA A 200 -18.57 34.43 -21.27
C ALA A 200 -19.09 32.98 -21.38
N LEU A 201 -18.67 32.04 -20.50
CA LEU A 201 -19.25 30.69 -20.46
C LEU A 201 -20.77 30.74 -20.17
N ALA A 202 -21.23 31.77 -19.46
CA ALA A 202 -22.65 31.98 -19.20
C ALA A 202 -23.48 32.28 -20.48
N LEU A 203 -22.85 32.77 -21.54
CA LEU A 203 -23.49 33.24 -22.78
C LEU A 203 -23.19 32.36 -24.01
N ALA A 204 -22.28 31.39 -23.89
CA ALA A 204 -21.83 30.57 -25.01
C ALA A 204 -22.85 29.48 -25.39
N ASP A 205 -23.00 29.24 -26.71
CA ASP A 205 -23.82 28.17 -27.28
C ASP A 205 -22.93 27.10 -27.92
N PHE A 206 -22.92 25.91 -27.32
CA PHE A 206 -22.12 24.76 -27.77
C PHE A 206 -22.90 23.77 -28.63
N GLY A 207 -24.17 24.05 -28.97
CA GLY A 207 -25.00 23.26 -29.88
C GLY A 207 -25.04 21.76 -29.57
N PRO A 208 -24.33 20.90 -30.35
CA PRO A 208 -24.33 19.44 -30.16
C PRO A 208 -23.44 18.92 -29.01
N LEU A 209 -22.62 19.75 -28.35
CA LEU A 209 -21.68 19.28 -27.30
C LEU A 209 -22.41 18.66 -26.11
N ARG A 210 -22.07 17.40 -25.76
CA ARG A 210 -22.63 16.67 -24.61
C ARG A 210 -21.57 16.13 -23.65
N HIS A 211 -20.33 15.98 -24.11
CA HIS A 211 -19.26 15.36 -23.34
C HIS A 211 -17.98 16.21 -23.35
N ILE A 212 -17.37 16.39 -22.17
CA ILE A 212 -16.04 17.00 -22.03
C ILE A 212 -15.13 16.03 -21.30
N LEU A 213 -14.11 15.55 -22.01
CA LEU A 213 -13.01 14.76 -21.48
C LEU A 213 -11.98 15.70 -20.82
N HIS A 214 -11.50 15.38 -19.62
CA HIS A 214 -10.53 16.20 -18.89
C HIS A 214 -9.53 15.37 -18.07
N ASP A 215 -8.32 15.91 -17.85
CA ASP A 215 -7.27 15.32 -17.01
C ASP A 215 -7.24 15.91 -15.59
N ALA A 216 -8.23 16.73 -15.23
CA ALA A 216 -8.26 17.54 -14.01
C ALA A 216 -8.35 16.82 -12.66
N GLY A 217 -8.34 15.49 -12.63
CA GLY A 217 -8.64 14.69 -11.44
C GLY A 217 -10.02 15.04 -10.88
N THR A 218 -10.12 15.19 -9.56
CA THR A 218 -11.34 15.63 -8.88
C THR A 218 -11.65 17.11 -9.14
N LEU A 219 -12.88 17.39 -9.58
CA LEU A 219 -13.41 18.74 -9.78
C LEU A 219 -14.41 19.11 -8.68
N SER A 220 -14.36 20.36 -8.22
CA SER A 220 -15.27 20.88 -7.20
C SER A 220 -16.70 21.10 -7.72
N ALA A 221 -17.66 21.26 -6.80
CA ALA A 221 -19.04 21.63 -7.15
C ALA A 221 -19.11 22.95 -7.96
N THR A 222 -18.25 23.92 -7.64
CA THR A 222 -18.13 25.20 -8.35
C THR A 222 -17.50 25.07 -9.75
N GLU A 223 -16.61 24.11 -9.96
CA GLU A 223 -16.02 23.85 -11.29
C GLU A 223 -16.94 23.03 -12.19
N THR A 224 -17.79 22.17 -11.62
CA THR A 224 -18.70 21.28 -12.37
C THR A 224 -20.07 21.91 -12.68
N ALA A 225 -20.62 22.77 -11.81
CA ALA A 225 -21.95 23.34 -11.98
C ALA A 225 -22.20 24.11 -13.31
N PRO A 226 -21.26 24.93 -13.85
CA PRO A 226 -21.49 25.66 -15.10
C PRO A 226 -21.80 24.77 -16.32
N TRP A 227 -21.29 23.54 -16.31
CA TRP A 227 -21.43 22.55 -17.38
C TRP A 227 -22.63 21.62 -17.15
N ARG A 228 -22.84 21.18 -15.90
CA ARG A 228 -24.04 20.40 -15.51
C ARG A 228 -25.34 21.16 -15.82
N ASN A 229 -25.35 22.48 -15.64
CA ASN A 229 -26.49 23.36 -15.98
C ASN A 229 -26.73 23.53 -17.50
N ARG A 230 -26.01 22.78 -18.36
CA ARG A 230 -26.11 22.79 -19.83
C ARG A 230 -26.29 21.37 -20.42
N ASP A 231 -26.58 20.38 -19.57
CA ASP A 231 -26.61 18.95 -19.92
C ASP A 231 -25.27 18.44 -20.52
N ILE A 232 -24.14 19.08 -20.16
CA ILE A 232 -22.79 18.66 -20.56
C ILE A 232 -22.17 17.84 -19.44
N THR A 233 -21.85 16.57 -19.75
CA THR A 233 -21.21 15.63 -18.83
C THR A 233 -19.69 15.80 -18.86
N LEU A 234 -19.09 16.02 -17.70
CA LEU A 234 -17.64 16.04 -17.50
C LEU A 234 -17.14 14.62 -17.18
N ILE A 235 -16.11 14.18 -17.88
CA ILE A 235 -15.56 12.81 -17.85
C ILE A 235 -14.05 12.92 -17.64
N GLY A 236 -13.54 12.35 -16.55
CA GLY A 236 -12.10 12.21 -16.33
C GLY A 236 -11.47 11.12 -17.22
N PRO A 237 -10.15 10.88 -17.15
CA PRO A 237 -9.67 9.50 -17.30
C PRO A 237 -10.40 8.61 -16.27
N PRO A 238 -10.42 7.28 -16.45
CA PRO A 238 -10.79 6.41 -15.35
C PRO A 238 -9.81 6.68 -14.20
N LEU A 239 -10.30 7.19 -13.06
CA LEU A 239 -9.53 7.14 -11.81
C LEU A 239 -9.11 5.68 -11.63
N ALA A 240 -7.82 5.46 -11.36
CA ALA A 240 -7.27 4.11 -11.28
C ALA A 240 -7.89 3.36 -10.09
N THR A 241 -9.00 2.67 -10.37
CA THR A 241 -9.66 1.74 -9.45
C THR A 241 -9.03 0.34 -9.49
N SER A 242 -7.83 0.25 -10.09
CA SER A 242 -6.74 -0.53 -9.51
C SER A 242 -6.54 -0.07 -8.06
N THR A 243 -7.02 -0.84 -7.09
CA THR A 243 -6.73 -0.56 -5.67
C THR A 243 -5.23 -0.52 -5.38
N THR A 244 -4.42 -1.17 -6.22
CA THR A 244 -2.95 -1.17 -6.18
C THR A 244 -2.33 0.22 -6.23
N ASP A 245 -2.97 1.18 -6.92
CA ASP A 245 -2.36 2.46 -7.28
C ASP A 245 -2.42 3.43 -6.10
N TRP A 246 -3.62 3.74 -5.59
CA TRP A 246 -3.77 4.56 -4.39
C TRP A 246 -3.18 3.89 -3.14
N LEU A 247 -3.11 2.55 -3.09
CA LEU A 247 -2.37 1.84 -2.04
C LEU A 247 -0.85 1.97 -2.19
N ALA A 248 -0.32 2.08 -3.41
CA ALA A 248 1.09 2.40 -3.62
C ALA A 248 1.39 3.88 -3.30
N GLU A 249 0.48 4.80 -3.60
CA GLU A 249 0.57 6.21 -3.15
C GLU A 249 0.55 6.30 -1.62
N ALA A 250 -0.38 5.60 -0.96
CA ALA A 250 -0.49 5.58 0.49
C ALA A 250 0.75 4.93 1.15
N GLU A 251 1.22 3.79 0.64
CA GLU A 251 2.45 3.16 1.13
C GLU A 251 3.66 4.09 0.94
N ALA A 252 3.86 4.69 -0.24
CA ALA A 252 4.96 5.62 -0.49
C ALA A 252 4.88 6.91 0.36
N ALA A 253 3.68 7.38 0.71
CA ALA A 253 3.49 8.49 1.64
C ALA A 253 3.91 8.11 3.07
N VAL A 254 3.58 6.90 3.53
CA VAL A 254 4.04 6.37 4.83
C VAL A 254 5.57 6.19 4.85
N GLU A 255 6.16 5.64 3.80
CA GLU A 255 7.63 5.54 3.66
C GLU A 255 8.30 6.92 3.73
N THR A 256 7.70 7.94 3.10
CA THR A 256 8.24 9.31 3.10
C THR A 256 8.13 9.98 4.46
N ASP A 257 7.04 9.75 5.20
CA ASP A 257 6.81 10.24 6.57
C ASP A 257 7.50 9.39 7.66
N MET A 258 8.30 8.40 7.25
CA MET A 258 9.13 7.55 8.11
C MET A 258 10.59 7.44 7.63
N ALA A 259 11.02 8.32 6.71
CA ALA A 259 12.33 8.28 6.09
C ALA A 259 13.51 8.50 7.06
N GLU A 260 13.25 8.90 8.32
CA GLU A 260 14.23 8.96 9.40
C GLU A 260 14.52 7.60 10.07
N PHE A 261 13.70 6.56 9.83
CA PHE A 261 13.83 5.25 10.48
C PHE A 261 14.57 4.23 9.60
N ASP A 262 15.64 3.62 10.12
CA ASP A 262 16.23 2.43 9.51
C ASP A 262 15.39 1.20 9.88
N PHE A 263 14.53 0.76 8.95
CA PHE A 263 13.69 -0.42 9.13
C PHE A 263 14.51 -1.72 9.25
N ALA A 264 15.71 -1.81 8.66
CA ALA A 264 16.54 -3.00 8.76
C ALA A 264 17.24 -3.10 10.12
N ALA A 265 17.68 -1.96 10.68
CA ALA A 265 18.15 -1.87 12.06
C ALA A 265 17.02 -2.22 13.05
N ALA A 266 15.85 -1.58 12.90
CA ALA A 266 14.69 -1.82 13.77
C ALA A 266 14.24 -3.29 13.76
N VAL A 267 14.20 -3.96 12.60
CA VAL A 267 13.94 -5.40 12.50
C VAL A 267 14.99 -6.21 13.26
N THR A 268 16.27 -5.92 13.06
CA THR A 268 17.38 -6.62 13.73
C THR A 268 17.32 -6.45 15.26
N THR A 269 16.90 -5.27 15.74
CA THR A 269 16.70 -4.96 17.15
C THR A 269 15.50 -5.69 17.74
N VAL A 270 14.37 -5.81 17.02
CA VAL A 270 13.21 -6.61 17.48
C VAL A 270 13.52 -8.11 17.49
N GLU A 271 14.25 -8.62 16.50
CA GLU A 271 14.70 -10.03 16.49
C GLU A 271 15.65 -10.33 17.68
N ARG A 272 16.52 -9.38 18.03
CA ARG A 272 17.38 -9.46 19.22
C ARG A 272 16.59 -9.33 20.53
N LEU A 273 15.50 -8.56 20.58
CA LEU A 273 14.58 -8.53 21.71
C LEU A 273 13.95 -9.91 21.93
N GLY A 274 13.47 -10.55 20.86
CA GLY A 274 12.95 -11.92 20.90
C GLY A 274 13.97 -12.92 21.45
N TYR A 275 15.19 -12.92 20.89
CA TYR A 275 16.25 -13.83 21.33
C TYR A 275 16.69 -13.59 22.78
N THR A 276 16.78 -12.32 23.21
CA THR A 276 17.14 -11.97 24.60
C THR A 276 16.05 -12.40 25.58
N ALA A 277 14.76 -12.27 25.21
CA ALA A 277 13.66 -12.77 26.02
C ALA A 277 13.66 -14.30 26.17
N LEU A 278 14.01 -15.05 25.12
CA LEU A 278 14.17 -16.51 25.20
C LEU A 278 15.30 -16.93 26.13
N LEU A 279 16.46 -16.24 26.09
CA LEU A 279 17.53 -16.45 27.06
C LEU A 279 17.09 -16.07 28.49
N SER A 280 16.26 -15.04 28.66
CA SER A 280 15.65 -14.70 29.94
C SER A 280 14.69 -15.78 30.49
N MET A 281 13.93 -16.47 29.64
CA MET A 281 13.13 -17.64 30.07
C MET A 281 14.04 -18.75 30.63
N LEU A 282 15.18 -19.01 29.96
CA LEU A 282 16.14 -20.02 30.39
C LEU A 282 16.87 -19.60 31.68
N ASN A 283 17.15 -18.31 31.85
CA ASN A 283 17.67 -17.72 33.08
C ASN A 283 16.67 -17.80 34.25
N ALA A 284 15.37 -17.56 34.02
CA ALA A 284 14.35 -17.71 35.07
C ALA A 284 14.32 -19.16 35.63
N LEU A 285 14.50 -20.15 34.75
CA LEU A 285 14.68 -21.55 35.12
C LEU A 285 16.03 -21.80 35.82
N GLN A 286 17.11 -21.13 35.39
CA GLN A 286 18.43 -21.15 36.05
C GLN A 286 18.38 -20.65 37.50
N ARG A 287 17.69 -19.52 37.75
CA ARG A 287 17.47 -18.94 39.08
C ARG A 287 16.70 -19.89 40.02
N ARG A 288 15.84 -20.75 39.46
CA ARG A 288 15.14 -21.84 40.18
C ARG A 288 15.97 -23.15 40.25
N GLY A 289 17.25 -23.12 39.89
CA GLY A 289 18.19 -24.22 40.02
C GLY A 289 18.08 -25.33 38.97
N LEU A 290 17.38 -25.07 37.86
CA LEU A 290 17.31 -25.97 36.70
C LEU A 290 18.42 -25.58 35.69
N PHE A 291 18.89 -26.50 34.85
CA PHE A 291 19.86 -26.23 33.77
C PHE A 291 21.20 -25.58 34.20
N THR A 292 21.55 -25.62 35.49
CA THR A 292 22.75 -24.96 36.05
C THR A 292 24.08 -25.61 35.66
N GLN A 293 24.07 -26.66 34.84
CA GLN A 293 25.23 -27.41 34.33
C GLN A 293 24.94 -27.85 32.88
N PRO A 294 25.93 -27.95 31.98
CA PRO A 294 25.69 -28.25 30.55
C PRO A 294 24.95 -29.57 30.28
N GLU A 295 25.18 -30.59 31.10
CA GLU A 295 24.51 -31.90 31.00
C GLU A 295 23.34 -32.09 31.98
N ALA A 296 22.85 -31.01 32.59
CA ALA A 296 21.64 -31.05 33.42
C ALA A 296 20.41 -31.37 32.55
N ARG A 297 19.60 -32.36 32.98
CA ARG A 297 18.46 -32.87 32.24
C ARG A 297 17.25 -33.04 33.15
N HIS A 298 16.20 -32.27 32.87
CA HIS A 298 14.97 -32.19 33.68
C HIS A 298 13.77 -32.61 32.85
N ASP A 299 12.79 -33.31 33.43
CA ASP A 299 11.49 -33.51 32.78
C ASP A 299 10.51 -32.38 33.14
N THR A 300 9.41 -32.27 32.39
CA THR A 300 8.45 -31.17 32.58
C THR A 300 7.78 -31.17 33.95
N ALA A 301 7.66 -32.31 34.63
CA ALA A 301 7.10 -32.35 35.99
C ALA A 301 8.12 -31.83 37.01
N GLU A 302 9.40 -32.21 36.90
CA GLU A 302 10.48 -31.63 37.71
C GLU A 302 10.58 -30.11 37.50
N ILE A 303 10.51 -29.64 36.24
CA ILE A 303 10.61 -28.21 35.90
C ILE A 303 9.51 -27.40 36.57
N LEU A 304 8.24 -27.78 36.41
CA LEU A 304 7.11 -27.03 36.96
C LEU A 304 7.11 -27.04 38.49
N LEU A 305 7.49 -28.16 39.11
CA LEU A 305 7.59 -28.28 40.57
C LEU A 305 8.73 -27.42 41.14
N ARG A 306 9.94 -27.51 40.57
CA ARG A 306 11.13 -26.82 41.09
C ARG A 306 11.17 -25.33 40.75
N ALA A 307 10.50 -24.91 39.69
CA ALA A 307 10.32 -23.50 39.38
C ALA A 307 9.09 -22.86 40.06
N GLU A 308 8.44 -23.59 40.99
CA GLU A 308 7.31 -23.12 41.80
C GLU A 308 6.14 -22.57 40.95
N VAL A 309 5.92 -23.15 39.76
CA VAL A 309 4.99 -22.60 38.77
C VAL A 309 3.55 -22.73 39.23
N ALA A 310 2.86 -21.60 39.36
CA ALA A 310 1.44 -21.54 39.71
C ALA A 310 0.58 -22.32 38.69
N GLU A 311 -0.51 -22.93 39.14
CA GLU A 311 -1.34 -23.83 38.31
C GLU A 311 -1.83 -23.14 37.03
N GLU A 312 -2.29 -21.90 37.13
CA GLU A 312 -2.69 -21.01 36.03
C GLU A 312 -1.58 -20.74 35.00
N HIS A 313 -0.31 -20.76 35.40
CA HIS A 313 0.83 -20.49 34.51
C HIS A 313 1.46 -21.75 33.90
N GLN A 314 1.09 -22.96 34.36
CA GLN A 314 1.65 -24.19 33.81
C GLN A 314 1.46 -24.36 32.29
N PRO A 315 0.34 -23.96 31.66
CA PRO A 315 0.19 -24.01 30.20
C PRO A 315 1.23 -23.15 29.48
N LEU A 316 1.44 -21.91 29.95
CA LEU A 316 2.42 -20.98 29.40
C LEU A 316 3.86 -21.54 29.51
N ILE A 317 4.24 -22.09 30.66
CA ILE A 317 5.58 -22.68 30.83
C ILE A 317 5.75 -23.97 30.02
N ARG A 318 4.67 -24.73 29.76
CA ARG A 318 4.69 -25.85 28.79
C ARG A 318 4.81 -25.37 27.33
N ARG A 319 4.38 -24.15 27.00
CA ARG A 319 4.63 -23.52 25.70
C ARG A 319 6.06 -22.95 25.62
N TRP A 320 6.59 -22.34 26.69
CA TRP A 320 8.00 -21.92 26.77
C TRP A 320 8.96 -23.06 26.44
N LEU A 321 8.81 -24.24 27.06
CA LEU A 321 9.70 -25.39 26.81
C LEU A 321 9.69 -25.83 25.33
N ARG A 322 8.54 -25.71 24.64
CA ARG A 322 8.42 -25.99 23.21
C ARG A 322 9.04 -24.89 22.36
N VAL A 323 8.74 -23.63 22.62
CA VAL A 323 9.31 -22.49 21.87
C VAL A 323 10.83 -22.43 22.03
N LEU A 324 11.38 -22.76 23.20
CA LEU A 324 12.83 -22.89 23.39
C LEU A 324 13.43 -24.06 22.61
N GLU A 325 12.70 -25.14 22.34
CA GLU A 325 13.13 -26.23 21.45
C GLU A 325 12.96 -25.85 19.97
N GLU A 326 11.88 -25.17 19.60
CA GLU A 326 11.65 -24.60 18.26
C GLU A 326 12.78 -23.63 17.85
N HIS A 327 13.36 -22.90 18.81
CA HIS A 327 14.51 -22.01 18.63
C HIS A 327 15.88 -22.68 18.93
N GLY A 328 15.91 -23.99 19.21
CA GLY A 328 17.15 -24.75 19.44
C GLY A 328 17.93 -24.42 20.72
N LEU A 329 17.30 -23.70 21.67
CA LEU A 329 17.87 -23.34 22.98
C LEU A 329 17.68 -24.44 24.04
N LEU A 330 16.61 -25.23 23.90
CA LEU A 330 16.44 -26.53 24.54
C LEU A 330 16.53 -27.65 23.50
N HIS A 331 16.90 -28.85 23.95
CA HIS A 331 16.83 -30.07 23.17
C HIS A 331 16.20 -31.18 24.00
N ARG A 332 15.16 -31.83 23.45
CA ARG A 332 14.46 -32.93 24.11
C ARG A 332 15.03 -34.30 23.78
N ASN A 333 15.38 -35.04 24.82
CA ASN A 333 15.71 -36.46 24.75
C ASN A 333 14.64 -37.27 25.50
N GLY A 334 13.68 -37.82 24.74
CA GLY A 334 12.52 -38.54 25.27
C GLY A 334 11.59 -37.62 26.08
N ALA A 335 11.56 -37.81 27.39
CA ALA A 335 10.75 -37.00 28.32
C ALA A 335 11.54 -35.84 28.97
N ARG A 336 12.86 -35.73 28.73
CA ARG A 336 13.73 -34.75 29.39
C ARG A 336 14.28 -33.71 28.44
N TRP A 337 14.39 -32.49 28.94
CA TRP A 337 14.96 -31.32 28.28
C TRP A 337 16.39 -31.11 28.77
N ARG A 338 17.27 -30.65 27.89
CA ARG A 338 18.63 -30.16 28.20
C ARG A 338 18.80 -28.78 27.55
N ALA A 339 19.52 -27.87 28.20
CA ALA A 339 19.98 -26.65 27.54
C ALA A 339 20.94 -26.96 26.37
N VAL A 340 21.01 -26.03 25.43
CA VAL A 340 21.94 -26.05 24.29
C VAL A 340 23.00 -24.93 24.39
N PRO A 341 22.67 -23.68 24.81
CA PRO A 341 23.70 -22.67 25.10
C PRO A 341 24.58 -23.07 26.30
N ALA A 342 25.76 -22.47 26.40
CA ALA A 342 26.58 -22.60 27.59
C ALA A 342 25.90 -21.88 28.77
N VAL A 343 26.08 -22.40 29.99
CA VAL A 343 25.52 -21.81 31.23
C VAL A 343 25.90 -20.33 31.39
N ALA A 344 27.06 -19.94 30.84
CA ALA A 344 27.56 -18.56 30.83
C ALA A 344 26.77 -17.59 29.93
N ASP A 345 25.99 -18.09 28.97
CA ASP A 345 25.30 -17.27 27.95
C ASP A 345 23.95 -16.70 28.47
N TYR A 346 23.41 -17.28 29.56
CA TYR A 346 22.14 -16.92 30.19
C TYR A 346 22.26 -16.73 31.72
N THR A 347 23.43 -16.32 32.20
CA THR A 347 23.57 -15.77 33.55
C THR A 347 22.97 -14.36 33.63
N ASP A 348 22.71 -13.89 34.86
CA ASP A 348 22.24 -12.53 35.10
C ASP A 348 23.22 -11.48 34.53
N ASP A 349 24.52 -11.70 34.68
CA ASP A 349 25.60 -10.89 34.09
C ASP A 349 25.56 -10.85 32.56
N ALA A 350 25.24 -11.98 31.91
CA ALA A 350 25.17 -12.08 30.45
C ALA A 350 23.92 -11.36 29.91
N LEU A 351 22.78 -11.55 30.57
CA LEU A 351 21.55 -10.87 30.22
C LEU A 351 21.62 -9.38 30.49
N ALA A 352 22.22 -8.93 31.60
CA ALA A 352 22.44 -7.51 31.87
C ALA A 352 23.17 -6.83 30.71
N ARG A 353 24.28 -7.42 30.23
CA ARG A 353 25.01 -6.91 29.04
C ARG A 353 24.19 -6.97 27.75
N ALA A 354 23.32 -7.98 27.59
CA ALA A 354 22.44 -8.10 26.43
C ALA A 354 21.36 -7.00 26.43
N TRP A 355 20.67 -6.79 27.56
CA TRP A 355 19.68 -5.73 27.76
C TRP A 355 20.31 -4.34 27.68
N ASP A 356 21.47 -4.09 28.29
CA ASP A 356 22.21 -2.82 28.18
C ASP A 356 22.66 -2.52 26.74
N GLY A 357 22.84 -3.57 25.93
CA GLY A 357 23.05 -3.44 24.49
C GLY A 357 21.76 -3.07 23.77
N LEU A 358 20.75 -3.91 23.94
CA LEU A 358 19.45 -3.80 23.29
C LEU A 358 18.74 -2.48 23.63
N GLU A 359 18.85 -1.94 24.84
CA GLU A 359 18.27 -0.66 25.24
C GLU A 359 18.92 0.55 24.55
N ARG A 360 20.25 0.51 24.33
CA ARG A 360 20.91 1.54 23.53
C ARG A 360 20.44 1.51 22.08
N ASP A 361 20.37 0.32 21.52
CA ASP A 361 20.07 0.12 20.10
C ASP A 361 18.58 0.42 19.83
N TRP A 362 17.67 -0.03 20.69
CA TRP A 362 16.24 0.37 20.69
C TRP A 362 16.03 1.88 20.76
N ARG A 363 16.83 2.58 21.58
CA ARG A 363 16.75 4.04 21.72
C ARG A 363 17.27 4.78 20.48
N ILE A 364 18.17 4.17 19.70
CA ILE A 364 18.60 4.68 18.39
C ILE A 364 17.49 4.44 17.36
N ASP A 365 16.97 3.22 17.28
CA ASP A 365 16.04 2.81 16.23
C ASP A 365 14.61 3.37 16.40
N THR A 366 14.19 3.65 17.64
CA THR A 366 12.83 4.14 17.96
C THR A 366 12.79 5.56 18.54
N GLY A 367 13.90 6.08 19.05
CA GLY A 367 13.91 7.29 19.89
C GLY A 367 13.23 7.15 21.26
N GLY A 368 12.68 5.97 21.59
CA GLY A 368 11.96 5.66 22.82
C GLY A 368 12.76 4.76 23.77
N SER A 369 12.16 4.43 24.93
CA SER A 369 12.73 3.45 25.85
C SER A 369 11.71 2.75 26.78
N GLY A 370 10.42 3.11 26.74
CA GLY A 370 9.40 2.53 27.62
C GLY A 370 9.10 1.07 27.32
N THR A 371 9.07 0.69 26.04
CA THR A 371 8.83 -0.68 25.57
C THR A 371 9.94 -1.62 26.03
N ILE A 372 11.20 -1.19 25.83
CA ILE A 372 12.37 -2.00 26.19
C ILE A 372 12.58 -2.05 27.71
N ALA A 373 12.26 -0.97 28.44
CA ALA A 373 12.23 -0.98 29.90
C ALA A 373 11.15 -1.93 30.45
N TYR A 374 9.93 -1.90 29.89
CA TYR A 374 8.87 -2.84 30.24
C TYR A 374 9.30 -4.30 29.99
N ALA A 375 9.83 -4.60 28.81
CA ALA A 375 10.32 -5.94 28.48
C ALA A 375 11.40 -6.41 29.48
N ARG A 376 12.42 -5.57 29.72
CA ARG A 376 13.49 -5.84 30.70
C ARG A 376 12.93 -6.12 32.09
N SER A 377 12.08 -5.25 32.64
CA SER A 377 11.50 -5.41 33.98
C SER A 377 10.63 -6.66 34.11
N ASN A 378 9.88 -7.05 33.07
CA ASN A 378 9.18 -8.34 33.08
C ASN A 378 10.17 -9.51 33.11
N THR A 379 11.23 -9.45 32.31
CA THR A 379 12.25 -10.51 32.30
C THR A 379 13.01 -10.65 33.63
N GLU A 380 13.27 -9.54 34.31
CA GLU A 380 13.90 -9.52 35.64
C GLU A 380 12.98 -10.12 36.71
N CYS A 381 11.65 -9.97 36.59
CA CYS A 381 10.62 -10.52 37.48
C CYS A 381 10.08 -11.92 37.12
N LEU A 382 10.60 -12.59 36.06
CA LEU A 382 10.04 -13.87 35.60
C LEU A 382 9.89 -14.96 36.67
N PRO A 383 10.85 -15.21 37.58
CA PRO A 383 10.69 -16.22 38.63
C PRO A 383 9.46 -16.01 39.52
N ASP A 384 9.02 -14.77 39.69
CA ASP A 384 7.92 -14.37 40.59
C ASP A 384 6.59 -14.27 39.83
N LEU A 385 6.64 -13.88 38.54
CA LEU A 385 5.52 -14.02 37.60
C LEU A 385 5.12 -15.50 37.45
N MET A 386 6.08 -16.39 37.21
CA MET A 386 5.88 -17.85 37.13
C MET A 386 5.18 -18.41 38.36
N ALA A 387 5.56 -17.93 39.55
CA ALA A 387 5.00 -18.35 40.83
C ALA A 387 3.70 -17.62 41.24
N GLY A 388 3.16 -16.73 40.41
CA GLY A 388 1.96 -15.94 40.72
C GLY A 388 2.13 -14.91 41.83
N GLN A 389 3.38 -14.64 42.24
CA GLN A 389 3.73 -13.69 43.30
C GLN A 389 3.71 -12.24 42.80
N VAL A 390 3.95 -12.03 41.50
CA VAL A 390 3.77 -10.76 40.79
C VAL A 390 2.67 -10.93 39.73
N ARG A 391 1.82 -9.91 39.55
CA ARG A 391 0.82 -9.88 38.46
C ARG A 391 1.31 -9.02 37.31
N ALA A 392 1.39 -9.56 36.08
CA ALA A 392 1.89 -8.82 34.92
C ALA A 392 1.15 -7.50 34.64
N VAL A 393 -0.14 -7.42 34.94
CA VAL A 393 -0.95 -6.19 34.82
C VAL A 393 -0.41 -5.03 35.69
N HIS A 394 0.25 -5.32 36.83
CA HIS A 394 0.90 -4.28 37.65
C HIS A 394 2.23 -3.80 37.05
N LEU A 395 2.88 -4.61 36.23
CA LEU A 395 4.10 -4.23 35.50
C LEU A 395 3.76 -3.39 34.25
N LEU A 396 2.60 -3.61 33.63
CA LEU A 396 2.12 -2.84 32.48
C LEU A 396 1.45 -1.51 32.88
N PHE A 397 0.74 -1.51 34.02
CA PHE A 397 0.07 -0.33 34.57
C PHE A 397 0.58 -0.01 35.99
N PRO A 398 1.87 0.34 36.17
CA PRO A 398 2.43 0.68 37.48
C PRO A 398 1.67 1.87 38.06
N GLU A 399 1.22 1.75 39.31
CA GLU A 399 0.41 2.78 40.01
C GLU A 399 -0.91 3.15 39.27
N GLY A 400 -1.35 2.33 38.31
CA GLY A 400 -2.50 2.65 37.45
C GLY A 400 -2.20 3.66 36.34
N ARG A 401 -0.92 3.91 36.03
CA ARG A 401 -0.46 4.77 34.93
C ARG A 401 -0.43 4.02 33.60
N THR A 402 -0.61 4.73 32.48
CA THR A 402 -0.58 4.15 31.13
C THR A 402 0.75 4.26 30.41
N ASP A 403 1.78 4.93 30.94
CA ASP A 403 2.99 5.29 30.18
C ASP A 403 3.65 4.11 29.44
N LEU A 404 3.77 2.95 30.11
CA LEU A 404 4.40 1.76 29.52
C LEU A 404 3.51 1.11 28.45
N ALA A 405 2.20 1.04 28.66
CA ALA A 405 1.25 0.60 27.63
C ALA A 405 1.23 1.57 26.43
N CYS A 406 1.26 2.89 26.67
CA CYS A 406 1.33 3.88 25.62
C CYS A 406 2.63 3.76 24.82
N ALA A 407 3.76 3.53 25.47
CA ALA A 407 5.04 3.26 24.83
C ALA A 407 4.99 1.98 23.98
N LEU A 408 4.45 0.88 24.53
CA LEU A 408 4.30 -0.41 23.85
C LEU A 408 3.63 -0.29 22.48
N TYR A 409 2.57 0.51 22.40
CA TYR A 409 1.81 0.72 21.16
C TYR A 409 2.34 1.87 20.28
N ARG A 410 3.29 2.71 20.74
CA ARG A 410 3.73 3.93 20.00
C ARG A 410 5.23 4.01 19.69
N GLU A 411 6.08 3.29 20.41
CA GLU A 411 7.53 3.28 20.15
C GLU A 411 7.95 2.34 19.01
N PRO A 412 7.43 1.10 18.89
CA PRO A 412 7.89 0.18 17.85
C PRO A 412 7.65 0.74 16.45
N VAL A 413 8.69 0.68 15.60
CA VAL A 413 8.63 1.19 14.22
C VAL A 413 7.53 0.50 13.41
N ALA A 414 7.27 -0.79 13.68
CA ALA A 414 6.15 -1.53 13.09
C ALA A 414 4.77 -0.95 13.47
N ALA A 415 4.54 -0.60 14.74
CA ALA A 415 3.28 0.01 15.17
C ALA A 415 3.12 1.44 14.61
N ARG A 416 4.22 2.21 14.55
CA ARG A 416 4.25 3.53 13.90
C ARG A 416 3.90 3.47 12.42
N TYR A 417 4.40 2.44 11.72
CA TYR A 417 4.03 2.15 10.34
C TYR A 417 2.54 1.81 10.24
N GLN A 418 2.05 0.82 11.01
CA GLN A 418 0.63 0.42 11.01
C GLN A 418 -0.32 1.62 11.22
N HIS A 419 -0.06 2.48 12.20
CA HIS A 419 -0.90 3.67 12.47
C HIS A 419 -0.91 4.67 11.32
N ARG A 420 0.25 4.91 10.68
CA ARG A 420 0.36 5.78 9.50
C ARG A 420 -0.32 5.18 8.28
N THR A 421 -0.20 3.87 8.07
CA THR A 421 -0.92 3.14 7.02
C THR A 421 -2.43 3.24 7.20
N VAL A 422 -2.94 3.03 8.42
CA VAL A 422 -4.37 3.23 8.73
C VAL A 422 -4.78 4.69 8.49
N ALA A 423 -3.98 5.67 8.95
CA ALA A 423 -4.25 7.08 8.72
C ALA A 423 -4.33 7.44 7.24
N ALA A 424 -3.33 7.04 6.43
CA ALA A 424 -3.30 7.30 5.00
C ALA A 424 -4.47 6.62 4.25
N VAL A 425 -4.73 5.34 4.53
CA VAL A 425 -5.78 4.55 3.89
C VAL A 425 -7.18 5.07 4.23
N VAL A 426 -7.46 5.29 5.52
CA VAL A 426 -8.80 5.73 5.95
C VAL A 426 -9.05 7.20 5.58
N SER A 427 -8.02 8.06 5.56
CA SER A 427 -8.14 9.41 4.99
C SER A 427 -8.37 9.40 3.48
N ARG A 428 -7.80 8.45 2.72
CA ARG A 428 -8.12 8.28 1.29
C ARG A 428 -9.59 7.88 1.10
N ILE A 429 -10.07 6.90 1.87
CA ILE A 429 -11.48 6.47 1.87
C ILE A 429 -12.41 7.66 2.24
N ALA A 430 -12.01 8.51 3.18
CA ALA A 430 -12.74 9.71 3.55
C ALA A 430 -12.70 10.85 2.51
N ALA A 431 -11.64 10.95 1.70
CA ALA A 431 -11.52 11.92 0.62
C ALA A 431 -12.32 11.52 -0.64
N ASP A 432 -12.41 10.22 -0.95
CA ASP A 432 -13.22 9.68 -2.05
C ASP A 432 -14.72 9.51 -1.68
N TRP A 433 -15.09 9.78 -0.42
CA TRP A 433 -16.44 9.60 0.08
C TRP A 433 -17.45 10.57 -0.56
N SER A 434 -18.48 10.00 -1.21
CA SER A 434 -19.46 10.71 -2.02
C SER A 434 -20.92 10.34 -1.72
N GLY A 435 -21.17 9.66 -0.59
CA GLY A 435 -22.51 9.26 -0.17
C GLY A 435 -23.36 10.39 0.45
N PRO A 436 -24.62 10.10 0.81
CA PRO A 436 -25.64 11.11 1.13
C PRO A 436 -25.53 11.72 2.55
N GLY A 437 -24.41 11.54 3.25
CA GLY A 437 -24.22 11.94 4.65
C GLY A 437 -22.75 11.91 5.08
N PRO A 438 -22.44 12.10 6.37
CA PRO A 438 -21.07 11.95 6.88
C PRO A 438 -20.60 10.49 6.74
N LEU A 439 -19.30 10.28 6.51
CA LEU A 439 -18.70 8.95 6.58
C LEU A 439 -18.76 8.48 8.04
N ARG A 440 -19.34 7.30 8.27
CA ARG A 440 -19.56 6.72 9.60
C ARG A 440 -18.47 5.70 9.90
N LEU A 441 -17.57 6.04 10.82
CA LEU A 441 -16.44 5.21 11.22
C LEU A 441 -16.66 4.67 12.64
N LEU A 442 -16.26 3.43 12.90
CA LEU A 442 -16.18 2.82 14.22
C LEU A 442 -14.76 2.32 14.48
N GLU A 443 -14.16 2.71 15.60
CA GLU A 443 -12.92 2.14 16.10
C GLU A 443 -13.22 1.28 17.34
N VAL A 444 -12.96 -0.02 17.24
CA VAL A 444 -13.23 -1.02 18.28
C VAL A 444 -11.95 -1.36 19.05
N GLY A 445 -12.01 -1.25 20.38
CA GLY A 445 -10.86 -1.50 21.25
C GLY A 445 -9.78 -0.43 21.11
N ALA A 446 -10.17 0.83 20.93
CA ALA A 446 -9.26 1.95 20.72
C ALA A 446 -8.25 2.13 21.88
N GLY A 447 -8.57 1.65 23.09
CA GLY A 447 -7.62 1.49 24.19
C GLY A 447 -6.88 2.77 24.55
N THR A 448 -5.55 2.74 24.46
CA THR A 448 -4.73 3.94 24.74
C THR A 448 -4.88 5.05 23.70
N GLY A 449 -5.62 4.85 22.60
CA GLY A 449 -5.81 5.82 21.51
C GLY A 449 -4.68 5.85 20.47
N ALA A 450 -3.82 4.83 20.42
CA ALA A 450 -2.56 4.89 19.69
C ALA A 450 -2.73 5.00 18.15
N THR A 451 -3.71 4.29 17.57
CA THR A 451 -4.12 4.46 16.17
C THR A 451 -4.85 5.79 15.99
N SER A 452 -5.83 6.07 16.85
CA SER A 452 -6.68 7.26 16.87
C SER A 452 -5.89 8.58 16.86
N GLU A 453 -4.79 8.67 17.62
CA GLU A 453 -3.91 9.85 17.69
C GLU A 453 -3.26 10.20 16.35
N THR A 454 -3.00 9.20 15.49
CA THR A 454 -2.46 9.40 14.13
C THR A 454 -3.58 9.64 13.12
N LEU A 455 -4.68 8.90 13.25
CA LEU A 455 -5.81 8.91 12.32
C LEU A 455 -6.69 10.16 12.41
N LEU A 456 -7.01 10.64 13.61
CA LEU A 456 -7.95 11.76 13.80
C LEU A 456 -7.44 13.11 13.26
N PRO A 457 -6.15 13.50 13.39
CA PRO A 457 -5.59 14.66 12.70
C PRO A 457 -5.68 14.52 11.17
N ALA A 458 -5.34 13.34 10.64
CA ALA A 458 -5.35 13.08 9.21
C ALA A 458 -6.77 13.14 8.63
N LEU A 459 -7.75 12.58 9.33
CA LEU A 459 -9.17 12.68 9.00
C LEU A 459 -9.67 14.13 9.04
N ALA A 460 -9.33 14.89 10.08
CA ALA A 460 -9.70 16.30 10.19
C ALA A 460 -9.13 17.15 9.03
N ALA A 461 -7.93 16.83 8.56
CA ALA A 461 -7.27 17.50 7.44
C ALA A 461 -7.95 17.25 6.07
N THR A 462 -8.77 16.19 5.91
CA THR A 462 -9.52 15.95 4.66
C THR A 462 -10.59 16.99 4.38
N GLY A 463 -11.13 17.64 5.42
CA GLY A 463 -12.31 18.51 5.30
C GLY A 463 -13.63 17.79 5.05
N SER A 464 -13.65 16.44 5.01
CA SER A 464 -14.85 15.64 4.78
C SER A 464 -15.84 15.70 5.94
N ALA A 465 -17.11 15.42 5.66
CA ALA A 465 -18.11 15.22 6.70
C ALA A 465 -17.94 13.82 7.33
N LEU A 466 -17.79 13.77 8.66
CA LEU A 466 -17.45 12.55 9.41
C LEU A 466 -18.37 12.35 10.63
N GLU A 467 -18.59 11.09 11.01
CA GLU A 467 -19.04 10.67 12.33
C GLU A 467 -18.14 9.52 12.80
N TYR A 468 -17.32 9.74 13.82
CA TYR A 468 -16.33 8.77 14.28
C TYR A 468 -16.68 8.24 15.68
N TRP A 469 -16.81 6.93 15.83
CA TRP A 469 -17.11 6.27 17.11
C TRP A 469 -15.82 5.69 17.69
N PHE A 470 -15.20 6.40 18.63
CA PHE A 470 -14.10 5.89 19.45
C PHE A 470 -14.69 4.98 20.52
N THR A 471 -14.39 3.68 20.48
CA THR A 471 -14.98 2.71 21.41
C THR A 471 -13.99 1.74 22.04
N ASP A 472 -14.30 1.37 23.28
CA ASP A 472 -13.55 0.43 24.10
C ASP A 472 -14.50 -0.26 25.10
N VAL A 473 -14.13 -1.42 25.61
CA VAL A 473 -14.91 -2.11 26.67
C VAL A 473 -14.66 -1.48 28.04
N SER A 474 -13.49 -0.88 28.25
CA SER A 474 -13.03 -0.24 29.48
C SER A 474 -13.39 1.25 29.52
N ARG A 475 -14.16 1.64 30.54
CA ARG A 475 -14.46 3.06 30.80
C ARG A 475 -13.21 3.88 31.06
N TYR A 476 -12.19 3.29 31.68
CA TYR A 476 -10.93 3.95 32.00
C TYR A 476 -10.27 4.54 30.75
N PHE A 477 -10.22 3.80 29.63
CA PHE A 477 -9.66 4.31 28.38
C PHE A 477 -10.54 5.39 27.74
N LEU A 478 -11.86 5.21 27.75
CA LEU A 478 -12.81 6.23 27.28
C LEU A 478 -12.70 7.55 28.06
N ASP A 479 -12.46 7.48 29.37
CA ASP A 479 -12.35 8.64 30.25
C ASP A 479 -10.97 9.31 30.15
N GLN A 480 -9.88 8.54 30.08
CA GLN A 480 -8.52 9.05 29.81
C GLN A 480 -8.45 9.78 28.46
N ALA A 481 -9.10 9.25 27.42
CA ALA A 481 -9.13 9.87 26.09
C ALA A 481 -10.04 11.10 26.00
N ALA A 482 -10.91 11.34 27.00
CA ALA A 482 -11.95 12.37 26.93
C ALA A 482 -11.43 13.80 26.71
N GLY A 483 -10.28 14.14 27.30
CA GLY A 483 -9.72 15.48 27.26
C GLY A 483 -9.15 15.87 25.88
N TRP A 484 -8.42 14.97 25.24
CA TRP A 484 -7.80 15.25 23.94
C TRP A 484 -8.76 14.99 22.77
N LEU A 485 -9.70 14.04 22.89
CA LEU A 485 -10.75 13.81 21.89
C LEU A 485 -11.72 14.99 21.74
N ALA A 486 -11.80 15.89 22.74
CA ALA A 486 -12.58 17.12 22.65
C ALA A 486 -12.11 18.09 21.54
N ALA A 487 -10.91 17.88 20.97
CA ALA A 487 -10.42 18.61 19.81
C ALA A 487 -11.13 18.25 18.48
N TYR A 488 -11.89 17.14 18.44
CA TYR A 488 -12.49 16.59 17.22
C TYR A 488 -14.03 16.55 17.33
N PRO A 489 -14.77 17.58 16.89
CA PRO A 489 -16.23 17.66 17.06
C PRO A 489 -17.04 16.54 16.39
N PHE A 490 -16.43 15.80 15.46
CA PHE A 490 -17.02 14.63 14.80
C PHE A 490 -16.86 13.32 15.58
N VAL A 491 -16.10 13.30 16.68
CA VAL A 491 -15.88 12.10 17.48
C VAL A 491 -16.93 11.94 18.58
N ARG A 492 -17.43 10.71 18.72
CA ARG A 492 -18.28 10.23 19.81
C ARG A 492 -17.52 9.13 20.56
N ARG A 493 -17.51 9.20 21.90
CA ARG A 493 -16.96 8.15 22.77
C ARG A 493 -18.10 7.24 23.24
N CYS A 494 -17.99 5.94 23.04
CA CYS A 494 -19.00 4.96 23.45
C CYS A 494 -18.34 3.68 23.98
N ARG A 495 -19.06 2.90 24.80
CA ARG A 495 -18.59 1.57 25.21
C ARG A 495 -19.08 0.53 24.20
N TYR A 496 -18.16 -0.27 23.67
CA TYR A 496 -18.46 -1.40 22.79
C TYR A 496 -17.62 -2.61 23.24
N ASP A 497 -18.21 -3.80 23.14
CA ASP A 497 -17.61 -5.07 23.51
C ASP A 497 -17.52 -5.96 22.25
N ILE A 498 -16.34 -6.48 21.93
CA ILE A 498 -16.11 -7.23 20.70
C ILE A 498 -16.57 -8.70 20.78
N ASP A 499 -16.83 -9.19 22.00
CA ASP A 499 -17.32 -10.55 22.28
C ASP A 499 -18.87 -10.62 22.38
N LEU A 500 -19.59 -9.55 22.02
CA LEU A 500 -21.06 -9.47 22.09
C LEU A 500 -21.73 -9.05 20.75
N PRO A 501 -22.86 -9.66 20.34
CA PRO A 501 -23.52 -9.33 19.08
C PRO A 501 -23.95 -7.86 18.99
N PRO A 502 -23.79 -7.17 17.84
CA PRO A 502 -23.95 -5.71 17.75
C PRO A 502 -25.34 -5.21 18.14
N ILE A 503 -26.38 -5.97 17.76
CA ILE A 503 -27.78 -5.66 18.08
C ILE A 503 -28.06 -5.64 19.59
N THR A 504 -27.34 -6.43 20.39
CA THR A 504 -27.46 -6.42 21.87
C THR A 504 -26.84 -5.16 22.49
N GLN A 505 -26.00 -4.47 21.72
CA GLN A 505 -25.33 -3.22 22.08
C GLN A 505 -25.99 -1.98 21.41
N GLY A 506 -27.18 -2.17 20.83
CA GLY A 506 -27.97 -1.13 20.18
C GLY A 506 -27.47 -0.70 18.80
N GLN A 507 -26.55 -1.46 18.19
CA GLN A 507 -26.07 -1.19 16.83
C GLN A 507 -26.85 -2.02 15.82
N ALA A 508 -27.31 -1.39 14.74
CA ALA A 508 -27.98 -2.08 13.63
C ALA A 508 -26.95 -2.60 12.61
N ALA A 509 -27.31 -3.64 11.87
CA ALA A 509 -26.55 -4.08 10.71
C ALA A 509 -26.44 -2.95 9.66
N GLY A 510 -25.33 -2.90 8.93
CA GLY A 510 -25.09 -1.89 7.89
C GLY A 510 -24.98 -0.44 8.41
N SER A 511 -24.64 -0.25 9.69
CA SER A 511 -24.61 1.07 10.32
C SER A 511 -23.31 1.86 10.07
N PHE A 512 -22.20 1.20 9.72
CA PHE A 512 -20.91 1.86 9.51
C PHE A 512 -20.37 1.67 8.09
N ASP A 513 -19.68 2.70 7.60
CA ASP A 513 -18.99 2.72 6.30
C ASP A 513 -17.55 2.19 6.41
N VAL A 514 -16.93 2.38 7.59
CA VAL A 514 -15.60 1.88 7.94
C VAL A 514 -15.61 1.36 9.38
N VAL A 515 -15.06 0.17 9.61
CA VAL A 515 -14.80 -0.40 10.94
C VAL A 515 -13.31 -0.65 11.07
N ILE A 516 -12.75 -0.22 12.19
CA ILE A 516 -11.32 -0.23 12.50
C ILE A 516 -11.12 -1.02 13.80
N ALA A 517 -10.12 -1.89 13.86
CA ALA A 517 -9.68 -2.53 15.11
C ALA A 517 -8.15 -2.56 15.18
N GLY A 518 -7.60 -1.86 16.18
CA GLY A 518 -6.16 -1.67 16.35
C GLY A 518 -5.58 -2.63 17.39
N GLY A 519 -5.21 -3.86 16.98
CA GLY A 519 -4.65 -4.90 17.86
C GLY A 519 -5.68 -5.55 18.80
N ALA A 520 -6.95 -5.16 18.67
CA ALA A 520 -8.01 -5.50 19.64
C ALA A 520 -8.54 -6.93 19.49
N LEU A 521 -8.48 -7.54 18.30
CA LEU A 521 -9.01 -8.89 18.10
C LEU A 521 -8.11 -9.98 18.73
N ASN A 522 -6.86 -9.67 19.10
CA ASN A 522 -6.05 -10.56 19.94
C ASN A 522 -6.68 -10.79 21.32
N ALA A 523 -7.41 -9.81 21.85
CA ALA A 523 -8.08 -9.91 23.14
C ALA A 523 -9.48 -10.54 23.05
N ALA A 524 -10.04 -10.68 21.84
CA ALA A 524 -11.32 -11.35 21.63
C ALA A 524 -11.24 -12.83 22.01
N ARG A 525 -12.32 -13.36 22.58
CA ARG A 525 -12.43 -14.77 22.98
C ARG A 525 -12.64 -15.69 21.78
N ASP A 526 -13.38 -15.23 20.78
CA ASP A 526 -13.69 -15.93 19.54
C ASP A 526 -13.54 -14.97 18.36
N THR A 527 -12.36 -14.95 17.73
CA THR A 527 -12.07 -14.03 16.62
C THR A 527 -12.96 -14.27 15.39
N ASP A 528 -13.45 -15.49 15.18
CA ASP A 528 -14.37 -15.83 14.08
C ASP A 528 -15.74 -15.17 14.29
N ALA A 529 -16.32 -15.32 15.49
CA ALA A 529 -17.57 -14.65 15.86
C ALA A 529 -17.43 -13.11 15.84
N SER A 530 -16.35 -12.58 16.41
CA SER A 530 -16.06 -11.15 16.42
C SER A 530 -15.98 -10.55 15.02
N VAL A 531 -15.20 -11.13 14.10
CA VAL A 531 -15.08 -10.60 12.72
C VAL A 531 -16.41 -10.74 11.95
N GLY A 532 -17.19 -11.80 12.21
CA GLY A 532 -18.56 -11.91 11.69
C GLY A 532 -19.46 -10.76 12.12
N TRP A 533 -19.43 -10.36 13.40
CA TRP A 533 -20.16 -9.21 13.92
C TRP A 533 -19.63 -7.86 13.39
N LEU A 534 -18.32 -7.73 13.17
CA LEU A 534 -17.78 -6.54 12.50
C LEU A 534 -18.22 -6.45 11.02
N ARG A 535 -18.41 -7.57 10.31
CA ARG A 535 -19.05 -7.58 8.98
C ARG A 535 -20.54 -7.25 9.06
N GLU A 536 -21.27 -7.64 10.10
CA GLU A 536 -22.69 -7.28 10.29
C GLU A 536 -22.85 -5.75 10.39
N LEU A 537 -21.96 -5.09 11.13
CA LEU A 537 -21.93 -3.63 11.26
C LEU A 537 -21.65 -2.88 9.95
N LEU A 538 -20.90 -3.49 9.04
CA LEU A 538 -20.55 -2.90 7.75
C LEU A 538 -21.70 -2.96 6.75
N ARG A 539 -21.97 -1.83 6.12
CA ARG A 539 -22.82 -1.74 4.92
C ARG A 539 -22.12 -2.41 3.70
N PRO A 540 -22.84 -2.71 2.61
CA PRO A 540 -22.24 -3.14 1.34
C PRO A 540 -21.07 -2.23 0.90
N ASP A 541 -19.98 -2.82 0.41
CA ASP A 541 -18.68 -2.17 0.12
C ASP A 541 -18.00 -1.44 1.30
N GLY A 542 -18.55 -1.51 2.52
CA GLY A 542 -17.96 -0.96 3.73
C GLY A 542 -16.62 -1.64 4.07
N TRP A 543 -15.69 -0.86 4.62
CA TRP A 543 -14.30 -1.29 4.84
C TRP A 543 -14.06 -1.83 6.24
N LEU A 544 -13.46 -3.01 6.34
CA LEU A 544 -12.81 -3.49 7.57
C LEU A 544 -11.31 -3.22 7.49
N VAL A 545 -10.78 -2.52 8.50
CA VAL A 545 -9.37 -2.16 8.63
C VAL A 545 -8.84 -2.71 9.96
N LEU A 546 -8.03 -3.76 9.92
CA LEU A 546 -7.47 -4.39 11.12
C LEU A 546 -5.97 -4.14 11.18
N THR A 547 -5.39 -3.89 12.36
CA THR A 547 -3.94 -3.94 12.55
C THR A 547 -3.59 -5.03 13.55
N GLU A 548 -3.02 -6.15 13.10
CA GLU A 548 -2.90 -7.36 13.93
C GLU A 548 -1.54 -8.07 13.70
N PRO A 549 -0.94 -8.67 14.75
CA PRO A 549 0.24 -9.50 14.62
C PRO A 549 -0.10 -10.85 13.98
N THR A 550 0.85 -11.41 13.24
CA THR A 550 0.68 -12.66 12.47
C THR A 550 1.79 -13.71 12.70
N ILE A 551 2.68 -13.46 13.66
CA ILE A 551 3.75 -14.35 14.11
C ILE A 551 3.85 -14.33 15.64
N GLU A 552 4.53 -15.29 16.26
CA GLU A 552 4.74 -15.32 17.71
C GLU A 552 5.81 -14.32 18.15
N GLU A 553 5.39 -13.27 18.85
CA GLU A 553 6.31 -12.38 19.55
C GLU A 553 6.79 -13.02 20.87
N VAL A 554 7.90 -13.76 20.83
CA VAL A 554 8.41 -14.51 22.00
C VAL A 554 8.75 -13.66 23.23
N TRP A 555 8.87 -12.33 23.10
CA TRP A 555 9.01 -11.42 24.25
C TRP A 555 7.67 -11.12 24.95
N VAL A 556 6.54 -11.22 24.24
CA VAL A 556 5.18 -11.16 24.81
C VAL A 556 4.93 -12.40 25.70
N MET A 557 5.45 -13.56 25.31
CA MET A 557 5.45 -14.78 26.13
C MET A 557 6.23 -14.63 27.44
N ALA A 558 7.18 -13.70 27.52
CA ALA A 558 7.96 -13.36 28.71
C ALA A 558 7.37 -12.16 29.50
N SER A 559 6.18 -11.67 29.12
CA SER A 559 5.56 -10.48 29.73
C SER A 559 4.02 -10.56 29.76
N GLN A 560 3.34 -10.08 28.73
CA GLN A 560 1.87 -9.96 28.72
C GLN A 560 1.15 -11.31 28.74
N ALA A 561 1.77 -12.41 28.29
CA ALA A 561 1.14 -13.73 28.29
C ALA A 561 0.74 -14.24 29.68
N PHE A 562 1.33 -13.71 30.76
CA PHE A 562 0.92 -13.94 32.15
C PHE A 562 -0.41 -13.24 32.53
N MET A 563 -1.07 -12.54 31.60
CA MET A 563 -2.37 -11.88 31.83
C MET A 563 -3.34 -11.99 30.63
N LEU A 564 -3.04 -12.85 29.63
CA LEU A 564 -3.96 -13.14 28.53
C LEU A 564 -4.99 -14.20 28.95
N ALA A 565 -6.22 -14.09 28.42
CA ALA A 565 -7.26 -15.09 28.61
C ALA A 565 -7.05 -16.30 27.67
N GLU A 566 -7.59 -17.47 28.04
CA GLU A 566 -7.61 -18.64 27.14
C GLU A 566 -8.52 -18.35 25.92
N ALA A 567 -7.94 -18.40 24.72
CA ALA A 567 -8.69 -18.21 23.47
C ALA A 567 -9.60 -19.43 23.19
N HIS A 568 -10.80 -19.19 22.66
CA HIS A 568 -11.75 -20.25 22.31
C HIS A 568 -11.69 -20.67 20.82
N ASP A 569 -10.94 -19.93 19.99
CA ASP A 569 -10.80 -20.12 18.53
C ASP A 569 -9.60 -20.99 18.10
N GLY A 570 -9.21 -20.88 16.82
CA GLY A 570 -8.11 -21.62 16.20
C GLY A 570 -6.76 -21.52 16.92
N ARG A 571 -6.49 -20.45 17.70
CA ARG A 571 -5.30 -20.32 18.56
C ARG A 571 -5.15 -21.49 19.55
N ARG A 572 -6.27 -22.00 20.06
CA ARG A 572 -6.35 -23.13 21.00
C ARG A 572 -5.92 -24.47 20.39
N HIS A 573 -5.90 -24.59 19.06
CA HIS A 573 -5.42 -25.79 18.37
C HIS A 573 -3.91 -25.80 18.11
N THR A 574 -3.27 -24.63 18.20
CA THR A 574 -1.83 -24.44 17.95
C THR A 574 -1.05 -24.04 19.20
N ASP A 575 -1.72 -23.86 20.35
CA ASP A 575 -1.21 -23.18 21.55
C ASP A 575 -0.54 -21.84 21.23
N ALA A 576 -1.15 -21.07 20.32
CA ALA A 576 -0.59 -19.84 19.80
C ALA A 576 -1.13 -18.61 20.51
N THR A 577 -0.30 -17.57 20.68
CA THR A 577 -0.74 -16.26 21.20
C THR A 577 -1.61 -15.53 20.17
N PHE A 578 -1.22 -15.63 18.90
CA PHE A 578 -1.76 -14.85 17.79
C PHE A 578 -2.19 -15.76 16.62
N LEU A 579 -3.09 -15.27 15.76
CA LEU A 579 -3.47 -15.96 14.52
C LEU A 579 -2.42 -15.72 13.45
N SER A 580 -1.95 -16.79 12.80
CA SER A 580 -1.05 -16.65 11.64
C SER A 580 -1.74 -16.01 10.44
N LEU A 581 -0.97 -15.42 9.51
CA LEU A 581 -1.50 -14.81 8.28
C LEU A 581 -2.49 -15.72 7.49
N PRO A 582 -2.24 -17.04 7.31
CA PRO A 582 -3.23 -17.94 6.72
C PRO A 582 -4.52 -18.11 7.54
N GLN A 583 -4.44 -18.06 8.89
CA GLN A 583 -5.63 -18.10 9.74
C GLN A 583 -6.44 -16.80 9.63
N TRP A 584 -5.78 -15.63 9.65
CA TRP A 584 -6.41 -14.33 9.40
C TRP A 584 -7.14 -14.27 8.06
N HIS A 585 -6.48 -14.73 6.99
CA HIS A 585 -7.12 -14.86 5.68
C HIS A 585 -8.37 -15.74 5.73
N ALA A 586 -8.28 -16.90 6.40
CA ALA A 586 -9.41 -17.82 6.50
C ALA A 586 -10.57 -17.29 7.37
N VAL A 587 -10.32 -16.45 8.38
CA VAL A 587 -11.35 -15.74 9.16
C VAL A 587 -12.07 -14.71 8.29
N LEU A 588 -11.32 -13.86 7.58
CA LEU A 588 -11.88 -12.84 6.68
C LEU A 588 -12.72 -13.48 5.56
N ASP A 589 -12.21 -14.54 4.94
CA ASP A 589 -12.92 -15.29 3.90
C ASP A 589 -14.21 -15.94 4.44
N ARG A 590 -14.20 -16.49 5.66
CA ARG A 590 -15.40 -17.06 6.32
C ARG A 590 -16.45 -16.01 6.67
N ALA A 591 -16.03 -14.80 7.03
CA ALA A 591 -16.93 -13.67 7.30
C ALA A 591 -17.54 -13.05 6.02
N GLY A 592 -17.17 -13.53 4.82
CA GLY A 592 -17.64 -12.99 3.54
C GLY A 592 -17.00 -11.65 3.17
N LEU A 593 -15.82 -11.36 3.72
CA LEU A 593 -15.08 -10.11 3.46
C LEU A 593 -14.10 -10.31 2.30
N ARG A 594 -14.26 -9.52 1.23
CA ARG A 594 -13.31 -9.48 0.11
C ARG A 594 -12.03 -8.81 0.58
N ARG A 595 -10.98 -9.60 0.80
CA ARG A 595 -9.62 -9.11 1.05
C ARG A 595 -9.15 -8.24 -0.12
N VAL A 596 -8.73 -7.01 0.17
CA VAL A 596 -8.25 -6.02 -0.80
C VAL A 596 -6.73 -5.97 -0.79
N ALA A 597 -6.13 -5.87 0.40
CA ALA A 597 -4.68 -5.83 0.57
C ALA A 597 -4.26 -6.21 1.98
N THR A 598 -2.96 -6.47 2.12
CA THR A 598 -2.26 -6.58 3.40
C THR A 598 -0.98 -5.77 3.29
N LEU A 599 -0.75 -4.87 4.24
CA LEU A 599 0.41 -3.97 4.29
C LEU A 599 1.18 -4.17 5.61
N PRO A 600 2.50 -3.91 5.68
CA PRO A 600 3.39 -3.62 4.55
C PRO A 600 3.44 -4.79 3.55
N ARG A 601 3.78 -4.52 2.28
CA ARG A 601 3.89 -5.58 1.26
C ARG A 601 4.99 -6.62 1.64
N PRO A 602 4.91 -7.89 1.20
CA PRO A 602 5.83 -8.96 1.63
C PRO A 602 7.32 -8.74 1.29
N ASP A 603 7.62 -7.83 0.35
CA ASP A 603 8.96 -7.39 -0.04
C ASP A 603 9.54 -6.27 0.86
N HIS A 604 8.73 -5.70 1.76
CA HIS A 604 9.14 -4.64 2.69
C HIS A 604 9.87 -5.19 3.93
N PRO A 605 10.91 -4.51 4.47
CA PRO A 605 11.65 -4.99 5.63
C PRO A 605 10.79 -5.28 6.87
N LEU A 606 9.79 -4.44 7.17
CA LEU A 606 8.95 -4.60 8.37
C LEU A 606 7.99 -5.79 8.29
N ALA A 607 7.72 -6.33 7.09
CA ALA A 607 6.86 -7.51 6.91
C ALA A 607 7.43 -8.75 7.64
N ARG A 608 8.75 -8.81 7.87
CA ARG A 608 9.42 -9.84 8.68
C ARG A 608 8.93 -9.90 10.13
N LEU A 609 8.43 -8.78 10.67
CA LEU A 609 7.93 -8.70 12.05
C LEU A 609 6.46 -9.12 12.17
N GLY A 610 5.77 -9.38 11.06
CA GLY A 610 4.41 -9.92 11.06
C GLY A 610 3.32 -9.00 11.64
N HIS A 611 3.62 -7.75 12.01
CA HIS A 611 2.63 -6.74 12.36
C HIS A 611 2.02 -6.15 11.08
N LEU A 612 0.82 -6.59 10.72
CA LEU A 612 0.22 -6.25 9.42
C LEU A 612 -1.01 -5.35 9.58
N VAL A 613 -1.37 -4.66 8.51
CA VAL A 613 -2.63 -3.94 8.31
C VAL A 613 -3.43 -4.70 7.25
N PHE A 614 -4.58 -5.24 7.63
CA PHE A 614 -5.51 -5.92 6.73
C PHE A 614 -6.57 -4.94 6.24
N LEU A 615 -6.73 -4.87 4.92
CA LEU A 615 -7.80 -4.12 4.27
C LEU A 615 -8.76 -5.11 3.59
N ALA A 616 -10.01 -5.11 4.00
CA ALA A 616 -11.06 -5.92 3.39
C ALA A 616 -12.35 -5.11 3.23
N GLN A 617 -13.23 -5.54 2.32
CA GLN A 617 -14.55 -4.93 2.13
C GLN A 617 -15.67 -5.96 2.30
N ALA A 618 -16.79 -5.54 2.88
CA ALA A 618 -18.04 -6.28 2.78
C ALA A 618 -18.45 -6.41 1.30
N GLY A 619 -18.84 -7.62 0.87
CA GLY A 619 -19.37 -7.82 -0.47
C GLY A 619 -20.65 -7.01 -0.72
N GLN A 620 -20.97 -6.74 -1.98
CA GLN A 620 -22.31 -6.28 -2.32
C GLN A 620 -23.31 -7.41 -2.07
N GLU A 621 -24.45 -7.05 -1.49
CA GLU A 621 -25.59 -7.96 -1.38
C GLU A 621 -26.28 -8.00 -2.75
N GLU A 622 -26.34 -9.17 -3.38
CA GLU A 622 -27.13 -9.34 -4.62
C GLU A 622 -28.61 -9.04 -4.30
N PRO A 623 -29.28 -8.17 -5.09
CA PRO A 623 -30.66 -7.81 -4.83
C PRO A 623 -31.59 -9.01 -5.06
N THR A 624 -32.21 -9.47 -3.97
CA THR A 624 -33.17 -10.59 -3.90
C THR A 624 -34.53 -10.27 -4.48
#